data_AF-A0A417YZM3-F1
#
_entry.id   AF-A0A417YZM3-F1
#
_cell.length_a   1.000
_cell.length_b   1.000
_cell.length_c   1.000
_cell.angle_alpha   90.00
_cell.angle_beta   90.00
_cell.angle_gamma   90.00
#
_symmetry.space_group_name_H-M   'P 1'
#
loop_
_entity.id
_entity.type
_entity.pdbx_description
1 polymer ?
#
loop_
_entity_poly.entity_id
_entity_poly.type
_entity_poly.pdbx_seq_one_letter_code
_entity_poly.pdbx_strand_id
1 'polypeptide(L)'
;MNGGKSIGVKKAIVFSSLLFADLHLEGAMISQFADGILYCLVYMKTMKLVVPIFLHIFHNGLVYIGLYFSSLSSSTSQEFINLEDTFDLI
;
A
#
# COMPACT_ATOMS: atom_id res chain seq x y z
N MET A 1 11.69 -35.85 -2.99
CA MET A 1 11.38 -34.83 -4.02
C MET A 1 9.91 -34.97 -4.38
N ASN A 2 9.04 -34.00 -4.04
CA ASN A 2 7.60 -34.09 -4.31
C ASN A 2 7.16 -32.99 -5.29
N GLY A 3 7.21 -33.31 -6.59
CA GLY A 3 6.89 -32.40 -7.70
C GLY A 3 5.41 -32.08 -7.89
N GLY A 4 4.48 -32.70 -7.15
CA GLY A 4 3.04 -32.46 -7.29
C GLY A 4 2.45 -31.35 -6.40
N LYS A 5 3.19 -30.86 -5.39
CA LYS A 5 2.65 -29.95 -4.35
C LYS A 5 2.80 -28.46 -4.71
N SER A 6 3.70 -28.09 -5.62
CA SER A 6 4.04 -26.69 -5.91
C SER A 6 3.02 -25.95 -6.78
N ILE A 7 2.27 -26.66 -7.63
CA ILE A 7 1.20 -26.08 -8.45
C ILE A 7 0.08 -25.52 -7.57
N GLY A 8 -0.26 -26.21 -6.48
CA GLY A 8 -1.26 -25.72 -5.52
C GLY A 8 -0.80 -24.44 -4.83
N VAL A 9 0.48 -24.36 -4.44
CA VAL A 9 1.03 -23.18 -3.76
C VAL A 9 1.05 -21.96 -4.69
N LYS A 10 1.52 -22.11 -5.94
CA LYS A 10 1.55 -20.99 -6.89
C LYS A 10 0.15 -20.46 -7.20
N LYS A 11 -0.83 -21.35 -7.41
CA LYS A 11 -2.23 -20.98 -7.63
C LYS A 11 -2.83 -20.31 -6.39
N ALA A 12 -2.52 -20.81 -5.20
CA ALA A 12 -2.97 -20.22 -3.94
C ALA A 12 -2.44 -18.79 -3.78
N ILE A 13 -1.15 -18.54 -4.07
CA ILE A 13 -0.55 -17.20 -4.01
C ILE A 13 -1.28 -16.22 -4.94
N VAL A 14 -1.49 -16.62 -6.20
CA VAL A 14 -2.17 -15.74 -7.17
C VAL A 14 -3.61 -15.47 -6.74
N PHE A 15 -4.35 -16.51 -6.33
CA PHE A 15 -5.74 -16.38 -5.90
C PHE A 15 -5.88 -15.51 -4.65
N SER A 16 -5.04 -15.73 -3.63
CA SER A 16 -5.06 -14.92 -2.40
C SER A 16 -4.66 -13.48 -2.66
N SER A 17 -3.72 -13.23 -3.59
CA SER A 17 -3.30 -11.88 -3.95
C SER A 17 -4.39 -11.14 -4.74
N LEU A 18 -5.13 -11.83 -5.61
CA LEU A 18 -6.29 -11.26 -6.30
C LEU A 18 -7.39 -10.88 -5.31
N LEU A 19 -7.75 -11.79 -4.41
CA LEU A 19 -8.76 -11.55 -3.38
C LEU A 19 -8.35 -10.35 -2.49
N PHE A 20 -7.08 -10.27 -2.11
CA PHE A 20 -6.54 -9.15 -1.33
C PHE A 20 -6.66 -7.81 -2.06
N ALA A 21 -6.35 -7.77 -3.35
CA ALA A 21 -6.49 -6.57 -4.17
C ALA A 21 -7.95 -6.14 -4.34
N ASP A 22 -8.87 -7.11 -4.51
CA ASP A 22 -10.31 -6.85 -4.69
C ASP A 22 -10.97 -6.28 -3.43
N LEU A 23 -10.46 -6.65 -2.24
CA LEU A 23 -10.91 -6.08 -0.97
C LEU A 23 -10.47 -4.62 -0.75
N HIS A 24 -9.44 -4.15 -1.46
CA HIS A 24 -8.95 -2.77 -1.37
C HIS A 24 -9.59 -1.90 -2.46
N LEU A 25 -10.88 -1.60 -2.28
CA LEU A 25 -11.75 -0.94 -3.27
C LEU A 25 -11.36 0.50 -3.63
N GLU A 26 -10.61 1.20 -2.78
CA GLU A 26 -10.27 2.63 -2.97
C GLU A 26 -8.80 2.87 -3.35
N GLY A 27 -8.04 1.81 -3.69
CA GLY A 27 -6.61 1.88 -3.95
C GLY A 27 -6.19 1.55 -5.39
N ALA A 28 -4.89 1.73 -5.67
CA ALA A 28 -4.29 1.22 -6.89
C ALA A 28 -4.26 -0.33 -6.86
N MET A 29 -5.27 -0.97 -7.47
CA MET A 29 -5.41 -2.44 -7.49
C MET A 29 -4.12 -3.17 -7.88
N ILE A 30 -3.36 -2.64 -8.83
CA ILE A 30 -2.11 -3.26 -9.29
C ILE A 30 -1.04 -3.28 -8.19
N SER A 31 -0.97 -2.22 -7.37
CA SER A 31 -0.05 -2.14 -6.22
C SER A 31 -0.47 -3.12 -5.14
N GLN A 32 -1.77 -3.12 -4.80
CA GLN A 32 -2.32 -4.02 -3.78
C GLN A 32 -2.15 -5.49 -4.15
N PHE A 33 -2.27 -5.83 -5.44
CA PHE A 33 -1.98 -7.17 -5.94
C PHE A 33 -0.50 -7.54 -5.77
N ALA A 34 0.41 -6.63 -6.10
CA ALA A 34 1.85 -6.85 -5.92
C ALA A 34 2.22 -7.01 -4.43
N ASP A 35 1.63 -6.21 -3.55
CA ASP A 35 1.78 -6.32 -2.09
C ASP A 35 1.24 -7.67 -1.58
N GLY A 36 0.09 -8.12 -2.09
CA GLY A 36 -0.45 -9.46 -1.80
C GLY A 36 0.53 -10.58 -2.16
N ILE A 37 1.17 -10.51 -3.34
CA ILE A 37 2.21 -11.47 -3.74
C ILE A 37 3.39 -11.40 -2.78
N LEU A 38 3.87 -10.20 -2.47
CA LEU A 38 5.00 -9.97 -1.56
C LEU A 38 4.73 -10.59 -0.18
N TYR A 39 3.56 -10.35 0.41
CA TYR A 39 3.17 -10.89 1.71
C TYR A 39 3.11 -12.42 1.69
N CYS A 40 2.58 -13.01 0.61
CA CYS A 40 2.58 -14.45 0.44
C CYS A 40 4.01 -15.01 0.36
N LEU A 41 4.93 -14.36 -0.35
CA LEU A 41 6.32 -14.79 -0.43
C LEU A 41 7.04 -14.69 0.92
N VAL A 42 6.83 -13.60 1.64
CA VAL A 42 7.39 -13.39 2.99
C VAL A 42 6.84 -14.44 3.96
N TYR A 43 5.55 -14.74 3.88
CA TYR A 43 4.94 -15.82 4.66
C TYR A 43 5.59 -17.16 4.33
N MET A 44 5.75 -17.51 3.06
CA MET A 44 6.37 -18.77 2.65
C MET A 44 7.82 -18.91 3.13
N LYS A 45 8.56 -17.79 3.24
CA LYS A 45 9.95 -17.78 3.72
C LYS A 45 10.04 -17.86 5.24
N THR A 46 9.13 -17.21 5.96
CA THR A 46 9.20 -17.07 7.42
C THR A 46 8.32 -18.07 8.16
N MET A 47 7.36 -18.67 7.46
CA MET A 47 6.30 -19.55 7.98
C MET A 47 5.54 -18.93 9.16
N LYS A 48 5.48 -17.60 9.23
CA LYS A 48 4.88 -16.82 10.32
C LYS A 48 3.98 -15.76 9.74
N LEU A 49 2.69 -15.81 10.07
CA LEU A 49 1.72 -14.77 9.66
C LEU A 49 2.00 -13.40 10.28
N VAL A 50 2.66 -13.37 11.43
CA VAL A 50 2.97 -12.13 12.14
C VAL A 50 3.86 -11.20 11.29
N VAL A 51 4.77 -11.77 10.50
CA VAL A 51 5.69 -10.98 9.65
C VAL A 51 4.98 -10.20 8.55
N PRO A 52 4.15 -10.80 7.68
CA PRO A 52 3.40 -10.04 6.67
C PRO A 52 2.38 -9.06 7.28
N ILE A 53 1.82 -9.36 8.46
CA ILE A 53 0.93 -8.41 9.15
C ILE A 53 1.68 -7.14 9.53
N PHE A 54 2.86 -7.25 10.16
CA PHE A 54 3.66 -6.06 10.48
C PHE A 54 4.12 -5.31 9.24
N LEU A 55 4.45 -6.03 8.17
CA LEU A 55 4.84 -5.41 6.90
C LEU A 55 3.68 -4.62 6.28
N HIS A 56 2.45 -5.12 6.38
CA HIS A 56 1.25 -4.42 5.92
C HIS A 56 0.95 -3.17 6.76
N ILE A 57 1.03 -3.28 8.09
CA ILE A 57 0.87 -2.12 8.99
C ILE A 57 1.91 -1.05 8.66
N PHE A 58 3.16 -1.45 8.44
CA PHE A 58 4.24 -0.53 8.07
C PHE A 58 3.99 0.16 6.73
N HIS A 59 3.56 -0.58 5.70
CA HIS A 59 3.19 -0.04 4.40
C HIS A 59 2.09 1.02 4.53
N ASN A 60 1.00 0.70 5.23
CA ASN A 60 -0.09 1.65 5.47
C ASN A 60 0.40 2.89 6.21
N GLY A 61 1.28 2.73 7.20
CA GLY A 61 1.91 3.84 7.93
C GLY A 61 2.68 4.78 7.00
N LEU A 62 3.47 4.24 6.06
CA LEU A 62 4.20 5.06 5.08
C LEU A 62 3.25 5.83 4.16
N VAL A 63 2.18 5.19 3.69
CA VAL A 63 1.16 5.86 2.85
C VAL A 63 0.52 7.01 3.61
N TYR A 64 0.09 6.79 4.86
CA TYR A 64 -0.50 7.85 5.68
C TYR A 64 0.48 8.99 5.98
N ILE A 65 1.76 8.70 6.23
CA ILE A 65 2.79 9.72 6.41
C ILE A 65 2.94 10.58 5.15
N GLY A 66 2.94 9.95 3.96
CA GLY A 66 3.07 10.64 2.68
C GLY A 66 1.86 11.51 2.36
N LEU A 67 0.66 11.03 2.67
CA LEU A 67 -0.58 11.80 2.57
C LEU A 67 -0.56 13.01 3.51
N TYR A 68 -0.18 12.81 4.78
CA TYR A 68 -0.09 13.89 5.75
C TYR A 68 0.91 14.97 5.32
N PHE A 69 2.09 14.58 4.83
CA PHE A 69 3.09 15.51 4.34
C PHE A 69 2.62 16.28 3.10
N SER A 70 1.94 15.61 2.17
CA SER A 70 1.35 16.23 0.98
C SER A 70 0.29 17.26 1.36
N SER A 71 -0.61 16.92 2.30
CA SER A 71 -1.65 17.82 2.81
C SER A 71 -1.06 19.04 3.53
N LEU A 72 0.03 18.87 4.27
CA LEU A 72 0.73 19.97 4.92
C LEU A 72 1.34 20.93 3.89
N SER A 73 2.04 20.39 2.88
CA SER A 73 2.62 21.20 1.80
C SER A 73 1.56 21.99 1.04
N SER A 74 0.41 21.38 0.73
CA SER A 74 -0.67 22.06 0.00
C SER A 74 -1.28 23.20 0.80
N SER A 75 -1.41 23.04 2.12
CA SER A 75 -1.98 24.06 3.01
C SER A 75 -1.08 25.30 3.06
N THR A 76 0.23 25.10 3.19
CA THR A 76 1.22 26.16 3.15
C THR A 76 1.16 26.96 1.84
N SER A 77 1.09 26.29 0.68
CA SER A 77 1.02 26.98 -0.62
C SER A 77 -0.24 27.84 -0.79
N GLN A 78 -1.38 27.42 -0.23
CA GLN A 78 -2.62 28.21 -0.29
C GLN A 78 -2.54 29.46 0.57
N GLU A 79 -1.90 29.42 1.74
CA GLU A 79 -1.73 30.60 2.59
C GLU A 79 -0.91 31.70 1.91
N PHE A 80 0.14 31.34 1.16
CA PHE A 80 0.92 32.30 0.37
C PHE A 80 0.13 32.95 -0.77
N ILE A 81 -0.66 32.16 -1.51
CA ILE A 81 -1.50 32.70 -2.61
C ILE A 81 -2.51 33.72 -2.07
N ASN A 82 -3.19 33.40 -0.98
CA ASN A 82 -4.20 34.30 -0.40
C ASN A 82 -3.60 35.61 0.12
N LEU A 83 -2.34 35.60 0.59
CA LEU A 83 -1.65 36.82 1.01
C LEU A 83 -1.28 37.69 -0.20
N GLU A 84 -0.78 37.10 -1.28
CA GLU A 84 -0.46 37.82 -2.53
C GLU A 84 -1.72 38.49 -3.12
N ASP A 85 -2.82 37.75 -3.22
CA ASP A 85 -4.11 38.28 -3.68
C ASP A 85 -4.63 39.45 -2.82
N THR A 86 -4.29 39.47 -1.52
CA THR A 86 -4.67 40.56 -0.61
C THR A 86 -3.80 41.81 -0.80
N PHE A 87 -2.51 41.65 -1.11
CA PHE A 87 -1.61 42.78 -1.40
C PHE A 87 -1.94 43.45 -2.74
N ASP A 88 -2.42 42.70 -3.73
CA ASP A 88 -2.81 43.25 -5.03
C ASP A 88 -4.09 44.11 -4.98
N LEU A 89 -4.84 44.09 -3.87
CA LEU A 89 -6.08 44.83 -3.68
C LEU A 89 -5.91 46.19 -2.95
N ILE A 90 -4.70 46.53 -2.47
CA ILE A 90 -4.40 47.76 -1.71
C ILE A 90 -3.46 48.67 -2.49
#